data_AF-A0A965Y4Z5-F1
#
_entry.id   AF-A0A965Y4Z5-F1
#
_cell.length_a   1.000
_cell.length_b   1.000
_cell.length_c   1.000
_cell.angle_alpha   90.00
_cell.angle_beta   90.00
_cell.angle_gamma   90.00
#
_symmetry.space_group_name_H-M   'P 1'
#
loop_
_entity.id
_entity.type
_entity.pdbx_description
1 polymer ?
#
loop_
_entity_poly.entity_id
_entity_poly.type
_entity_poly.pdbx_seq_one_letter_code
_entity_poly.pdbx_strand_id
1 'polypeptide(L)'
;MNRMLTKGFLLLAVLSVVLAGSAAAMLLLVPGGERGENFGVSLWVILIVLAADLVYMVFHLLAGRNGRIPLSLLRETAATSALYTAFVLVNTAVSDFWLGLSKTAYITTHVLGFLILAVGGGVLSVLSLSSGEDDTDTSLRRSRLFVLTTRIASLAEEMSLCAYRDMVSGTIEGLKDLEEAIRFSDPESIGGSESEDRIANAVDDLEEKGRRFLALGSGEERKKTAEEMGQILEMAFSAIKAESGRIFKADTEEE
;
A
#
# COMPACT_ATOMS: atom_id res chain seq x y z
N MET A 1 1.16 2.27 15.25
CA MET A 1 -0.06 2.79 14.60
C MET A 1 -0.63 1.68 13.74
N ASN A 2 -1.92 1.33 13.86
CA ASN A 2 -2.52 0.22 13.12
C ASN A 2 -2.53 0.54 11.61
N ARG A 3 -1.48 0.14 10.89
CA ARG A 3 -1.19 0.52 9.48
C ARG A 3 -2.10 -0.15 8.43
N MET A 4 -3.15 -0.86 8.87
CA MET A 4 -4.15 -1.49 7.97
C MET A 4 -5.07 -0.47 7.27
N LEU A 5 -5.19 0.74 7.81
CA LEU A 5 -6.11 1.78 7.34
C LEU A 5 -5.33 2.84 6.53
N THR A 6 -5.20 2.62 5.23
CA THR A 6 -4.59 3.60 4.31
C THR A 6 -5.62 4.62 3.81
N LYS A 7 -5.17 5.74 3.23
CA LYS A 7 -6.07 6.72 2.56
C LYS A 7 -6.97 6.04 1.51
N GLY A 8 -6.44 5.05 0.78
CA GLY A 8 -7.21 4.26 -0.19
C GLY A 8 -8.31 3.41 0.47
N PHE A 9 -8.03 2.82 1.63
CA PHE A 9 -9.06 2.09 2.40
C PHE A 9 -10.19 3.02 2.86
N LEU A 10 -9.85 4.21 3.37
CA LEU A 10 -10.85 5.20 3.80
C LEU A 10 -11.73 5.66 2.64
N LEU A 11 -11.15 5.88 1.46
CA LEU A 11 -11.88 6.24 0.24
C LEU A 11 -12.93 5.17 -0.12
N LEU A 12 -12.52 3.90 -0.14
CA LEU A 12 -13.40 2.77 -0.43
C LEU A 12 -14.50 2.66 0.64
N ALA A 13 -14.16 2.79 1.91
CA ALA A 13 -15.15 2.75 2.99
C ALA A 13 -16.23 3.84 2.83
N VAL A 14 -15.83 5.07 2.48
CA VAL A 14 -16.77 6.16 2.19
C VAL A 14 -17.66 5.83 0.99
N LEU A 15 -17.08 5.29 -0.09
CA LEU A 15 -17.83 4.93 -1.29
C LEU A 15 -18.79 3.76 -1.08
N SER A 16 -18.40 2.76 -0.29
CA SER A 16 -19.29 1.70 0.19
C SER A 16 -20.51 2.24 0.93
N VAL A 17 -20.31 3.22 1.82
CA VAL A 17 -21.42 3.89 2.53
C VAL A 17 -22.32 4.64 1.54
N VAL A 18 -21.74 5.35 0.58
CA VAL A 18 -22.50 6.06 -0.46
C VAL A 18 -23.30 5.08 -1.31
N LEU A 19 -22.71 3.99 -1.79
CA LEU A 19 -23.39 2.95 -2.58
C LEU A 19 -24.54 2.30 -1.82
N ALA A 20 -24.32 1.91 -0.56
CA ALA A 20 -25.37 1.34 0.29
C ALA A 20 -26.51 2.34 0.51
N GLY A 21 -26.17 3.61 0.76
CA GLY A 21 -27.12 4.71 0.87
C GLY A 21 -27.91 4.95 -0.42
N SER A 22 -27.25 4.93 -1.58
CA SER A 22 -27.89 5.07 -2.89
C SER A 22 -28.83 3.90 -3.19
N ALA A 23 -28.44 2.66 -2.91
CA ALA A 23 -29.31 1.49 -3.06
C ALA A 23 -30.57 1.60 -2.18
N ALA A 24 -30.39 1.99 -0.91
CA ALA A 24 -31.49 2.21 0.01
C ALA A 24 -32.41 3.35 -0.46
N ALA A 25 -31.84 4.47 -0.91
CA ALA A 25 -32.59 5.60 -1.44
C ALA A 25 -33.40 5.21 -2.69
N MET A 26 -32.81 4.48 -3.64
CA MET A 26 -33.53 3.98 -4.82
C MET A 26 -34.73 3.12 -4.41
N LEU A 27 -34.55 2.20 -3.44
CA LEU A 27 -35.65 1.35 -2.96
C LEU A 27 -36.76 2.13 -2.24
N LEU A 28 -36.41 3.19 -1.50
CA LEU A 28 -37.37 3.99 -0.75
C LEU A 28 -38.10 5.02 -1.61
N LEU A 29 -37.42 5.61 -2.60
CA LEU A 29 -37.94 6.70 -3.42
C LEU A 29 -38.74 6.20 -4.63
N VAL A 30 -38.52 4.95 -5.08
CA VAL A 30 -39.25 4.38 -6.23
C VAL A 30 -40.33 3.40 -5.74
N PRO A 31 -41.63 3.75 -5.87
CA PRO A 31 -42.74 2.89 -5.50
C PRO A 31 -42.68 1.55 -6.23
N GLY A 32 -43.05 0.46 -5.55
CA GLY A 32 -42.93 -0.90 -6.09
C GLY A 32 -43.60 -1.11 -7.46
N GLY A 33 -44.71 -0.43 -7.73
CA GLY A 33 -45.44 -0.50 -9.00
C GLY A 33 -44.78 0.26 -10.16
N GLU A 34 -43.83 1.15 -9.88
CA GLU A 34 -43.12 1.96 -10.89
C GLU A 34 -41.70 1.46 -11.15
N ARG A 35 -41.29 0.38 -10.48
CA ARG A 35 -39.98 -0.26 -10.67
C ARG A 35 -39.93 -1.00 -12.00
N GLY A 36 -39.47 -0.29 -13.03
CA GLY A 36 -39.21 -0.86 -14.35
C GLY A 36 -37.96 -1.74 -14.40
N GLU A 37 -37.68 -2.31 -15.57
CA GLU A 37 -36.52 -3.19 -15.76
C GLU A 37 -35.18 -2.48 -15.52
N ASN A 38 -35.07 -1.19 -15.89
CA ASN A 38 -33.86 -0.39 -15.70
C ASN A 38 -33.56 -0.13 -14.21
N PHE A 39 -34.61 0.04 -13.39
CA PHE A 39 -34.47 0.13 -11.93
C PHE A 39 -33.81 -1.14 -11.38
N GLY A 40 -34.26 -2.31 -11.83
CA GLY A 40 -33.70 -3.60 -11.42
C GLY A 40 -32.23 -3.74 -11.81
N VAL A 41 -31.87 -3.40 -13.05
CA VAL A 41 -30.48 -3.44 -13.52
C VAL A 41 -29.60 -2.50 -12.70
N SER A 42 -30.04 -1.26 -12.49
CA SER A 42 -29.33 -0.25 -11.71
C SER A 42 -29.04 -0.71 -10.28
N LEU A 43 -30.07 -1.24 -9.60
CA LEU A 43 -29.94 -1.76 -8.25
C LEU A 43 -28.95 -2.94 -8.19
N TRP A 44 -29.04 -3.88 -9.12
CA TRP A 44 -28.12 -5.01 -9.18
C TRP A 44 -26.68 -4.59 -9.43
N VAL A 45 -26.44 -3.63 -10.32
CA VAL A 45 -25.09 -3.12 -10.58
C VAL A 45 -24.52 -2.46 -9.33
N ILE A 46 -25.28 -1.60 -8.64
CA ILE A 46 -24.85 -0.97 -7.38
C ILE A 46 -24.51 -2.04 -6.32
N LEU A 47 -25.34 -3.08 -6.16
CA LEU A 47 -25.11 -4.15 -5.19
C LEU A 47 -23.87 -4.99 -5.53
N ILE A 48 -23.63 -5.29 -6.81
CA ILE A 48 -22.43 -6.03 -7.25
C ILE A 48 -21.17 -5.21 -6.98
N VAL A 49 -21.20 -3.91 -7.30
CA VAL A 49 -20.06 -3.01 -7.05
C VAL A 49 -19.79 -2.89 -5.55
N LEU A 50 -20.83 -2.72 -4.73
CA LEU A 50 -20.70 -2.70 -3.27
C LEU A 50 -20.09 -4.01 -2.74
N ALA A 51 -20.54 -5.16 -3.23
CA ALA A 51 -19.98 -6.45 -2.82
C ALA A 51 -18.50 -6.58 -3.22
N ALA A 52 -18.14 -6.16 -4.44
CA ALA A 52 -16.76 -6.17 -4.91
C ALA A 52 -15.87 -5.22 -4.09
N ASP A 53 -16.38 -4.04 -3.73
CA ASP A 53 -15.69 -3.05 -2.90
C ASP A 53 -15.41 -3.60 -1.49
N LEU A 54 -16.41 -4.21 -0.85
CA LEU A 54 -16.25 -4.86 0.45
C LEU A 54 -15.27 -6.03 0.41
N VAL A 55 -15.31 -6.87 -0.63
CA VAL A 55 -14.35 -7.96 -0.83
C VAL A 55 -12.93 -7.39 -0.98
N TYR A 56 -12.77 -6.31 -1.73
CA TYR A 56 -11.48 -5.67 -1.90
C TYR A 56 -10.99 -5.02 -0.61
N MET A 57 -11.86 -4.39 0.19
CA MET A 57 -11.51 -3.90 1.52
C MET A 57 -11.03 -5.01 2.46
N VAL A 58 -11.68 -6.18 2.45
CA VAL A 58 -11.23 -7.35 3.24
C VAL A 58 -9.87 -7.83 2.74
N PHE A 59 -9.68 -7.91 1.42
CA PHE A 59 -8.39 -8.25 0.84
C PHE A 59 -7.31 -7.24 1.24
N HIS A 60 -7.61 -5.94 1.23
CA HIS A 60 -6.71 -4.86 1.63
C HIS A 60 -6.27 -5.01 3.09
N LEU A 61 -7.20 -5.34 4.00
CA LEU A 61 -6.90 -5.59 5.40
C LEU A 61 -6.04 -6.85 5.58
N LEU A 62 -6.35 -7.94 4.86
CA LEU A 62 -5.60 -9.21 4.96
C LEU A 62 -4.20 -9.10 4.33
N ALA A 63 -4.09 -8.46 3.17
CA ALA A 63 -2.83 -8.23 2.47
C ALA A 63 -1.95 -7.22 3.21
N GLY A 64 -2.55 -6.15 3.74
CA GLY A 64 -1.88 -5.16 4.58
C GLY A 64 -1.38 -5.75 5.90
N ARG A 65 -2.16 -6.64 6.53
CA ARG A 65 -1.75 -7.36 7.74
C ARG A 65 -0.58 -8.33 7.50
N ASN A 66 -0.57 -8.99 6.34
CA ASN A 66 0.46 -9.98 6.01
C ASN A 66 1.66 -9.35 5.27
N GLY A 67 1.60 -8.07 4.93
CA GLY A 67 2.65 -7.34 4.23
C GLY A 67 3.06 -7.89 2.87
N ARG A 68 2.17 -8.67 2.24
CA ARG A 68 2.46 -9.39 0.99
C ARG A 68 2.44 -8.51 -0.25
N ILE A 69 1.86 -7.32 -0.16
CA ILE A 69 1.62 -6.42 -1.31
C ILE A 69 2.04 -5.01 -0.93
N PRO A 70 2.82 -4.31 -1.80
CA PRO A 70 3.24 -2.94 -1.54
C PRO A 70 2.03 -1.98 -1.41
N LEU A 71 2.14 -1.03 -0.49
CA LEU A 71 1.08 -0.07 -0.16
C LEU A 71 0.69 0.83 -1.35
N SER A 72 1.62 1.13 -2.24
CA SER A 72 1.38 1.89 -3.47
C SER A 72 0.42 1.16 -4.42
N LEU A 73 0.66 -0.13 -4.65
CA LEU A 73 -0.16 -0.95 -5.52
C LEU A 73 -1.59 -1.06 -4.97
N LEU A 74 -1.72 -1.29 -3.66
CA LEU A 74 -3.02 -1.30 -2.99
C LEU A 74 -3.78 0.04 -3.10
N ARG A 75 -3.07 1.17 -3.12
CA ARG A 75 -3.65 2.52 -3.27
C ARG A 75 -4.12 2.76 -4.71
N GLU A 76 -3.34 2.35 -5.71
CA GLU A 76 -3.70 2.50 -7.14
C GLU A 76 -4.94 1.67 -7.52
N THR A 77 -5.01 0.41 -7.07
CA THR A 77 -6.20 -0.42 -7.30
C THR A 77 -7.41 0.09 -6.52
N ALA A 78 -7.23 0.65 -5.32
CA ALA A 78 -8.30 1.34 -4.59
C ALA A 78 -8.82 2.56 -5.36
N ALA A 79 -7.93 3.40 -5.91
CA ALA A 79 -8.32 4.57 -6.70
C ALA A 79 -9.09 4.17 -7.96
N THR A 80 -8.67 3.09 -8.64
CA THR A 80 -9.35 2.58 -9.84
C THR A 80 -10.74 2.04 -9.51
N SER A 81 -10.87 1.28 -8.42
CA SER A 81 -12.17 0.79 -7.94
C SER A 81 -13.10 1.94 -7.52
N ALA A 82 -12.54 2.97 -6.90
CA ALA A 82 -13.27 4.17 -6.53
C ALA A 82 -13.80 4.95 -7.74
N LEU A 83 -12.99 5.12 -8.79
CA LEU A 83 -13.40 5.76 -10.04
C LEU A 83 -14.52 4.98 -10.74
N TYR A 84 -14.42 3.64 -10.75
CA TYR A 84 -15.49 2.80 -11.30
C TYR A 84 -16.79 2.91 -10.50
N THR A 85 -16.68 2.96 -9.18
CA THR A 85 -17.83 3.18 -8.30
C THR A 85 -18.52 4.52 -8.58
N ALA A 86 -17.76 5.59 -8.71
CA ALA A 86 -18.28 6.91 -9.06
C ALA A 86 -18.94 6.90 -10.45
N PHE A 87 -18.30 6.26 -11.44
CA PHE A 87 -18.88 6.10 -12.78
C PHE A 87 -20.24 5.39 -12.74
N VAL A 88 -20.35 4.28 -12.00
CA VAL A 88 -21.61 3.53 -11.88
C VAL A 88 -22.72 4.40 -11.29
N LEU A 89 -22.43 5.18 -10.24
CA LEU A 89 -23.39 6.10 -9.64
C LEU A 89 -23.86 7.18 -10.63
N VAL A 90 -22.92 7.84 -11.31
CA VAL A 90 -23.23 8.88 -12.30
C VAL A 90 -24.00 8.30 -13.48
N ASN A 91 -23.56 7.18 -14.03
CA ASN A 91 -24.19 6.55 -15.20
C ASN A 91 -25.62 6.09 -14.88
N THR A 92 -25.83 5.55 -13.67
CA THR A 92 -27.16 5.20 -13.18
C THR A 92 -28.04 6.43 -13.05
N ALA A 93 -27.55 7.50 -12.42
CA ALA A 93 -28.33 8.73 -12.26
C ALA A 93 -28.70 9.36 -13.63
N VAL A 94 -27.74 9.47 -14.54
CA VAL A 94 -27.97 10.10 -15.86
C VAL A 94 -28.89 9.24 -16.73
N SER A 95 -28.70 7.91 -16.74
CA SER A 95 -29.48 7.04 -17.61
C SER A 95 -30.94 6.90 -17.16
N ASP A 96 -31.17 6.78 -15.85
CA ASP A 96 -32.51 6.55 -15.29
C ASP A 96 -33.30 7.85 -15.15
N PHE A 97 -32.65 8.97 -14.80
CA PHE A 97 -33.35 10.24 -14.58
C PHE A 97 -33.36 11.19 -15.79
N TRP A 98 -32.37 11.13 -16.69
CA TRP A 98 -32.21 12.15 -17.75
C TRP A 98 -32.39 11.62 -19.16
N LEU A 99 -31.89 10.42 -19.47
CA LEU A 99 -31.83 9.93 -20.86
C LEU A 99 -32.86 8.85 -21.22
N GLY A 100 -33.43 8.14 -20.24
CA GLY A 100 -34.44 7.11 -20.49
C GLY A 100 -33.96 6.02 -21.45
N LEU A 101 -32.72 5.54 -21.26
CA LEU A 101 -32.09 4.60 -22.18
C LEU A 101 -32.82 3.26 -22.23
N SER A 102 -32.79 2.62 -23.41
CA SER A 102 -33.21 1.22 -23.53
C SER A 102 -32.27 0.30 -22.74
N LYS A 103 -32.80 -0.81 -22.23
CA LYS A 103 -32.04 -1.79 -21.41
C LYS A 103 -30.72 -2.21 -22.05
N THR A 104 -30.73 -2.50 -23.35
CA THR A 104 -29.53 -2.91 -24.08
C THR A 104 -28.51 -1.78 -24.18
N ALA A 105 -28.96 -0.55 -24.44
CA ALA A 105 -28.07 0.62 -24.46
C ALA A 105 -27.48 0.88 -23.07
N TYR A 106 -28.29 0.77 -22.02
CA TYR A 106 -27.88 0.95 -20.64
C TYR A 106 -26.81 -0.07 -20.22
N ILE A 107 -27.02 -1.37 -20.46
CA ILE A 107 -26.02 -2.40 -20.19
C ILE A 107 -24.74 -2.15 -21.00
N THR A 108 -24.87 -1.73 -22.25
CA THR A 108 -23.71 -1.43 -23.12
C THR A 108 -22.87 -0.29 -22.54
N THR A 109 -23.48 0.76 -21.99
CA THR A 109 -22.72 1.86 -21.35
C THR A 109 -21.92 1.39 -20.15
N HIS A 110 -22.45 0.44 -19.35
CA HIS A 110 -21.72 -0.13 -18.22
C HIS A 110 -20.57 -1.02 -18.66
N VAL A 111 -20.76 -1.86 -19.68
CA VAL A 111 -19.68 -2.69 -20.24
C VAL A 111 -18.59 -1.80 -20.86
N LEU A 112 -18.97 -0.78 -21.61
CA LEU A 112 -18.02 0.15 -22.23
C LEU A 112 -17.28 0.96 -21.18
N GLY A 113 -17.98 1.46 -20.15
CA GLY A 113 -17.39 2.18 -19.03
C GLY A 113 -16.44 1.31 -18.22
N PHE A 114 -16.81 0.06 -17.94
CA PHE A 114 -15.91 -0.92 -17.33
C PHE A 114 -14.67 -1.16 -18.18
N LEU A 115 -14.82 -1.37 -19.50
CA LEU A 115 -13.67 -1.55 -20.39
C LEU A 115 -12.77 -0.32 -20.45
N ILE A 116 -13.35 0.89 -20.54
CA ILE A 116 -12.60 2.14 -20.54
C ILE A 116 -11.89 2.35 -19.20
N LEU A 117 -12.47 1.96 -18.07
CA LEU A 117 -11.83 2.12 -16.76
C LEU A 117 -10.87 0.97 -16.41
N ALA A 118 -11.10 -0.24 -16.93
CA ALA A 118 -10.17 -1.36 -16.79
C ALA A 118 -8.94 -1.16 -17.68
N VAL A 119 -9.14 -0.76 -18.94
CA VAL A 119 -8.06 -0.45 -19.89
C VAL A 119 -7.44 0.90 -19.55
N GLY A 120 -8.26 1.92 -19.26
CA GLY A 120 -7.82 3.27 -18.90
C GLY A 120 -7.23 3.37 -17.50
N GLY A 121 -7.66 2.55 -16.55
CA GLY A 121 -7.00 2.37 -15.25
C GLY A 121 -5.66 1.66 -15.42
N GLY A 122 -5.59 0.65 -16.30
CA GLY A 122 -4.33 0.07 -16.74
C GLY A 122 -3.41 1.09 -17.43
N VAL A 123 -3.97 1.97 -18.26
CA VAL A 123 -3.24 3.06 -18.94
C VAL A 123 -2.88 4.19 -17.97
N LEU A 124 -3.68 4.52 -16.96
CA LEU A 124 -3.31 5.47 -15.91
C LEU A 124 -2.22 4.90 -15.00
N SER A 125 -2.24 3.60 -14.70
CA SER A 125 -1.12 2.91 -14.07
C SER A 125 0.12 2.93 -14.97
N VAL A 126 -0.01 2.76 -16.29
CA VAL A 126 1.10 2.82 -17.26
C VAL A 126 1.58 4.25 -17.57
N LEU A 127 0.70 5.25 -17.51
CA LEU A 127 1.02 6.66 -17.74
C LEU A 127 1.55 7.33 -16.48
N SER A 128 1.12 6.90 -15.29
CA SER A 128 1.83 7.18 -14.03
C SER A 128 3.24 6.59 -14.11
N LEU A 129 3.41 5.37 -14.65
CA LEU A 129 4.74 4.83 -14.96
C LEU A 129 5.51 5.63 -16.05
N SER A 130 4.88 6.56 -16.78
CA SER A 130 5.46 7.28 -17.93
C SER A 130 5.67 8.78 -17.70
N SER A 131 5.24 9.38 -16.58
CA SER A 131 5.55 10.79 -16.21
C SER A 131 6.96 10.99 -15.63
N GLY A 132 7.81 9.97 -15.71
CA GLY A 132 9.14 10.07 -16.32
C GLY A 132 10.30 10.66 -15.51
N GLU A 133 10.11 11.74 -14.74
CA GLU A 133 11.25 12.43 -14.10
C GLU A 133 11.22 12.37 -12.57
N ASP A 134 10.04 12.50 -11.93
CA ASP A 134 9.89 12.21 -10.49
C ASP A 134 9.70 10.70 -10.22
N ASP A 135 9.12 9.96 -11.16
CA ASP A 135 8.87 8.52 -11.01
C ASP A 135 10.11 7.65 -11.31
N THR A 136 11.09 8.14 -12.08
CA THR A 136 12.37 7.43 -12.25
C THR A 136 13.18 7.47 -10.97
N ASP A 137 13.27 8.62 -10.30
CA ASP A 137 13.98 8.71 -9.03
C ASP A 137 13.22 7.95 -7.93
N THR A 138 11.90 8.07 -7.87
CA THR A 138 11.05 7.32 -6.93
C THR A 138 11.07 5.81 -7.18
N SER A 139 11.12 5.36 -8.43
CA SER A 139 11.24 3.93 -8.77
C SER A 139 12.64 3.37 -8.53
N LEU A 140 13.70 4.13 -8.82
CA LEU A 140 15.07 3.78 -8.47
C LEU A 140 15.22 3.66 -6.95
N ARG A 141 14.63 4.60 -6.22
CA ARG A 141 14.55 4.62 -4.76
C ARG A 141 13.77 3.43 -4.22
N ARG A 142 12.60 3.13 -4.78
CA ARG A 142 11.83 1.92 -4.44
C ARG A 142 12.62 0.64 -4.72
N SER A 143 13.38 0.60 -5.82
CA SER A 143 14.26 -0.52 -6.18
C SER A 143 15.42 -0.67 -5.18
N ARG A 144 16.08 0.42 -4.80
CA ARG A 144 17.16 0.42 -3.80
C ARG A 144 16.66 0.00 -2.42
N LEU A 145 15.52 0.53 -1.98
CA LEU A 145 14.87 0.12 -0.73
C LEU A 145 14.48 -1.36 -0.76
N PHE A 146 14.00 -1.87 -1.91
CA PHE A 146 13.70 -3.29 -2.10
C PHE A 146 14.95 -4.17 -1.97
N VAL A 147 16.07 -3.76 -2.59
CA VAL A 147 17.36 -4.45 -2.45
C VAL A 147 17.81 -4.45 -1.00
N LEU A 148 17.71 -3.32 -0.30
CA LEU A 148 18.04 -3.22 1.13
C LEU A 148 17.18 -4.14 1.99
N THR A 149 15.86 -4.19 1.77
CA THR A 149 14.99 -5.12 2.51
C THR A 149 15.35 -6.58 2.26
N THR A 150 15.71 -6.94 1.01
CA THR A 150 16.10 -8.31 0.69
C THR A 150 17.41 -8.70 1.37
N ARG A 151 18.37 -7.77 1.40
CA ARG A 151 19.67 -7.93 2.09
C ARG A 151 19.49 -8.10 3.60
N ILE A 152 18.67 -7.26 4.22
CA ILE A 152 18.34 -7.34 5.64
C ILE A 152 17.65 -8.67 5.97
N ALA A 153 16.68 -9.08 5.16
CA ALA A 153 15.98 -10.35 5.34
C ALA A 153 16.94 -11.55 5.24
N SER A 154 17.84 -11.55 4.25
CA SER A 154 18.89 -12.57 4.09
C SER A 154 19.81 -12.61 5.30
N LEU A 155 20.27 -11.45 5.79
CA LEU A 155 21.14 -11.37 6.96
C LEU A 155 20.43 -11.88 8.23
N ALA A 156 19.16 -11.50 8.44
CA ALA A 156 18.36 -11.96 9.55
C ALA A 156 18.16 -13.49 9.51
N GLU A 157 17.94 -14.06 8.33
CA GLU A 157 17.82 -15.50 8.12
C GLU A 157 19.15 -16.21 8.40
N GLU A 158 20.26 -15.76 7.83
CA GLU A 158 21.59 -16.32 8.07
C GLU A 158 21.97 -16.32 9.56
N MET A 159 21.71 -15.20 10.25
CA MET A 159 21.97 -15.09 11.68
C MET A 159 21.04 -15.99 12.52
N SER A 160 19.79 -16.19 12.09
CA SER A 160 18.84 -17.06 12.79
C SER A 160 19.23 -18.54 12.72
N LEU A 161 19.94 -18.93 11.65
CA LEU A 161 20.41 -20.29 11.41
C LEU A 161 21.78 -20.56 12.06
N CYS A 162 22.44 -19.55 12.62
CA CYS A 162 23.76 -19.72 13.21
C CYS A 162 23.71 -20.41 14.59
N ALA A 163 24.77 -21.14 14.93
CA ALA A 163 24.89 -21.86 16.21
C ALA A 163 24.88 -20.94 17.45
N TYR A 164 25.10 -19.64 17.26
CA TYR A 164 25.20 -18.63 18.32
C TYR A 164 24.02 -17.65 18.30
N ARG A 165 22.89 -18.03 17.70
CA ARG A 165 21.72 -17.15 17.51
C ARG A 165 21.25 -16.46 18.80
N ASP A 166 21.39 -17.11 19.95
CA ASP A 166 20.92 -16.57 21.24
C ASP A 166 21.68 -15.29 21.61
N MET A 167 22.97 -15.18 21.21
CA MET A 167 23.82 -14.01 21.43
C MET A 167 23.44 -12.81 20.55
N VAL A 168 22.74 -13.05 19.44
CA VAL A 168 22.34 -12.05 18.44
C VAL A 168 20.83 -11.97 18.28
N SER A 169 20.07 -12.53 19.22
CA SER A 169 18.61 -12.57 19.18
C SER A 169 17.98 -11.19 19.05
N GLY A 170 18.48 -10.21 19.81
CA GLY A 170 18.06 -8.81 19.71
C GLY A 170 18.43 -8.16 18.37
N THR A 171 19.56 -8.54 17.76
CA THR A 171 19.94 -8.08 16.42
C THR A 171 19.03 -8.69 15.36
N ILE A 172 18.69 -9.98 15.46
CA ILE A 172 17.77 -10.66 14.53
C ILE A 172 16.39 -10.01 14.56
N GLU A 173 15.86 -9.75 15.76
CA GLU A 173 14.57 -9.08 15.93
C GLU A 173 14.63 -7.65 15.38
N GLY A 174 15.69 -6.91 15.70
CA GLY A 174 15.91 -5.57 15.16
C GLY A 174 16.05 -5.52 13.63
N LEU A 175 16.68 -6.52 13.00
CA LEU A 175 16.78 -6.60 11.54
C LEU A 175 15.40 -6.83 10.91
N LYS A 176 14.55 -7.67 11.51
CA LYS A 176 13.16 -7.86 11.05
C LYS A 176 12.34 -6.58 11.19
N ASP A 177 12.50 -5.88 12.31
CA ASP A 177 11.84 -4.59 12.53
C ASP A 177 12.33 -3.53 11.53
N LEU A 178 13.61 -3.56 11.15
CA LEU A 178 14.21 -2.66 10.17
C LEU A 178 13.73 -2.96 8.74
N GLU A 179 13.68 -4.25 8.38
CA GLU A 179 13.07 -4.72 7.12
C GLU A 179 11.63 -4.24 7.03
N GLU A 180 10.85 -4.43 8.10
CA GLU A 180 9.47 -4.00 8.17
C GLU A 180 9.35 -2.47 8.05
N ALA A 181 10.21 -1.73 8.74
CA ALA A 181 10.23 -0.28 8.66
C ALA A 181 10.51 0.22 7.24
N ILE A 182 11.49 -0.35 6.54
CA ILE A 182 11.84 0.06 5.17
C ILE A 182 10.77 -0.37 4.16
N ARG A 183 10.28 -1.62 4.24
CA ARG A 183 9.26 -2.15 3.30
C ARG A 183 7.96 -1.37 3.34
N PHE A 184 7.63 -0.77 4.48
CA PHE A 184 6.40 -0.02 4.69
C PHE A 184 6.59 1.50 4.78
N SER A 185 7.80 1.99 4.57
CA SER A 185 8.03 3.43 4.43
C SER A 185 7.60 3.89 3.04
N ASP A 186 6.97 5.05 2.97
CA ASP A 186 6.74 5.71 1.70
C ASP A 186 8.11 6.16 1.17
N PRO A 187 8.54 5.78 -0.05
CA PRO A 187 9.82 6.19 -0.61
C PRO A 187 10.05 7.71 -0.52
N GLU A 188 8.98 8.50 -0.63
CA GLU A 188 9.02 9.96 -0.50
C GLU A 188 9.19 10.44 0.95
N SER A 189 8.78 9.62 1.93
CA SER A 189 8.86 9.96 3.37
C SER A 189 10.22 9.70 4.01
N ILE A 190 11.11 8.93 3.36
CA ILE A 190 12.45 8.62 3.89
C ILE A 190 13.41 9.77 3.55
N GLY A 191 13.21 10.98 4.07
CA GLY A 191 14.22 12.07 4.12
C GLY A 191 15.21 12.31 2.98
N GLY A 192 14.83 12.08 1.72
CA GLY A 192 15.71 12.23 0.57
C GLY A 192 16.91 11.26 0.51
N SER A 193 17.70 11.36 -0.56
CA SER A 193 18.83 10.46 -0.88
C SER A 193 19.84 10.29 0.26
N GLU A 194 20.07 11.33 1.07
CA GLU A 194 21.03 11.28 2.18
C GLU A 194 20.59 10.30 3.29
N SER A 195 19.29 10.18 3.56
CA SER A 195 18.79 9.20 4.53
C SER A 195 18.89 7.77 4.01
N GLU A 196 18.71 7.58 2.71
CA GLU A 196 18.84 6.28 2.05
C GLU A 196 20.30 5.80 2.05
N ASP A 197 21.24 6.69 1.76
CA ASP A 197 22.67 6.41 1.82
C ASP A 197 23.11 6.04 3.26
N ARG A 198 22.56 6.70 4.27
CA ARG A 198 22.82 6.35 5.69
C ARG A 198 22.28 4.96 6.04
N ILE A 199 21.09 4.61 5.56
CA ILE A 199 20.51 3.27 5.76
C ILE A 199 21.35 2.24 5.01
N ALA A 200 21.74 2.52 3.76
CA ALA A 200 22.56 1.62 2.95
C ALA A 200 23.91 1.35 3.60
N ASN A 201 24.62 2.38 4.06
CA ASN A 201 25.89 2.24 4.76
C ASN A 201 25.74 1.44 6.06
N ALA A 202 24.66 1.65 6.82
CA ALA A 202 24.40 0.88 8.03
C ALA A 202 24.12 -0.61 7.72
N VAL A 203 23.43 -0.90 6.62
CA VAL A 203 23.19 -2.29 6.16
C VAL A 203 24.49 -2.94 5.68
N ASP A 204 25.34 -2.21 4.95
CA ASP A 204 26.67 -2.69 4.53
C ASP A 204 27.54 -3.04 5.75
N ASP A 205 27.58 -2.16 6.76
CA ASP A 205 28.28 -2.39 8.02
C ASP A 205 27.71 -3.59 8.78
N LEU A 206 26.38 -3.74 8.83
CA LEU A 206 25.71 -4.88 9.46
C LEU A 206 26.05 -6.20 8.76
N GLU A 207 26.10 -6.24 7.42
CA GLU A 207 26.50 -7.43 6.68
C GLU A 207 27.98 -7.79 6.89
N GLU A 208 28.87 -6.80 6.92
CA GLU A 208 30.29 -7.05 7.20
C GLU A 208 30.46 -7.61 8.62
N LYS A 209 29.81 -6.98 9.61
CA LYS A 209 29.87 -7.41 11.01
C LYS A 209 29.19 -8.75 11.23
N GLY A 210 28.08 -9.02 10.56
CA GLY A 210 27.40 -10.31 10.58
C GLY A 210 28.27 -11.43 10.02
N ARG A 211 28.92 -11.21 8.87
CA ARG A 211 29.88 -12.17 8.30
C ARG A 211 31.08 -12.38 9.22
N ARG A 212 31.61 -11.31 9.82
CA ARG A 212 32.68 -11.41 10.82
C ARG A 212 32.24 -12.21 12.03
N PHE A 213 31.04 -11.95 12.57
CA PHE A 213 30.47 -12.68 13.70
C PHE A 213 30.42 -14.19 13.45
N LEU A 214 30.01 -14.60 12.23
CA LEU A 214 29.98 -16.01 11.82
C LEU A 214 31.38 -16.63 11.70
N ALA A 215 32.40 -15.84 11.33
CA ALA A 215 33.78 -16.30 11.13
C ALA A 215 34.64 -16.27 12.42
N LEU A 216 34.25 -15.52 13.44
CA LEU A 216 35.01 -15.40 14.69
C LEU A 216 35.06 -16.75 15.42
N GLY A 217 36.21 -17.07 16.03
CA GLY A 217 36.42 -18.30 16.81
C GLY A 217 36.15 -18.15 18.31
N SER A 218 36.28 -16.93 18.84
CA SER A 218 36.13 -16.63 20.27
C SER A 218 34.74 -16.13 20.64
N GLY A 219 34.17 -16.65 21.74
CA GLY A 219 32.87 -16.20 22.25
C GLY A 219 32.87 -14.74 22.74
N GLU A 220 33.99 -14.23 23.23
CA GLU A 220 34.11 -12.87 23.74
C GLU A 220 34.15 -11.84 22.60
N GLU A 221 34.86 -12.16 21.53
CA GLU A 221 34.87 -11.35 20.30
C GLU A 221 33.50 -11.37 19.60
N ARG A 222 32.79 -12.51 19.63
CA ARG A 222 31.42 -12.62 19.12
C ARG A 222 30.46 -11.73 19.89
N LYS A 223 30.54 -11.71 21.22
CA LYS A 223 29.69 -10.86 22.06
C LYS A 223 29.93 -9.37 21.78
N LYS A 224 31.19 -8.94 21.70
CA LYS A 224 31.53 -7.56 21.32
C LYS A 224 30.98 -7.20 19.94
N THR A 225 31.12 -8.10 18.97
CA THR A 225 30.58 -7.89 17.61
C THR A 225 29.05 -7.80 17.61
N ALA A 226 28.36 -8.58 18.45
CA ALA A 226 26.90 -8.50 18.62
C ALA A 226 26.44 -7.15 19.20
N GLU A 227 27.17 -6.61 20.18
CA GLU A 227 26.91 -5.28 20.75
C GLU A 227 27.12 -4.17 19.70
N GLU A 228 28.20 -4.26 18.92
CA GLU A 228 28.46 -3.33 17.80
C GLU A 228 27.35 -3.38 16.74
N MET A 229 26.88 -4.58 16.37
CA MET A 229 25.74 -4.74 15.45
C MET A 229 24.47 -4.08 15.99
N GLY A 230 24.19 -4.22 17.29
CA GLY A 230 23.06 -3.54 17.94
C GLY A 230 23.12 -2.02 17.80
N GLN A 231 24.30 -1.42 17.99
CA GLN A 231 24.50 0.03 17.84
C GLN A 231 24.29 0.51 16.40
N ILE A 232 24.80 -0.24 15.41
CA ILE A 232 24.59 0.09 13.99
C ILE A 232 23.10 0.04 13.64
N LEU A 233 22.39 -0.92 14.22
CA LEU A 233 20.97 -1.10 14.00
C LEU A 233 20.13 0.05 14.62
N GLU A 234 20.51 0.53 15.81
CA GLU A 234 19.95 1.76 16.39
C GLU A 234 20.21 3.00 15.52
N MET A 235 21.41 3.12 14.94
CA MET A 235 21.73 4.20 14.00
C MET A 235 20.85 4.14 12.75
N ALA A 236 20.64 2.95 12.17
CA ALA A 236 19.74 2.75 11.03
C ALA A 236 18.30 3.16 11.36
N PHE A 237 17.79 2.78 12.54
CA PHE A 237 16.48 3.23 13.00
C PHE A 237 16.40 4.74 13.24
N SER A 238 17.46 5.35 13.75
CA SER A 238 17.50 6.79 13.97
C SER A 238 17.41 7.58 12.65
N ALA A 239 18.00 7.07 11.57
CA ALA A 239 17.89 7.66 10.23
C ALA A 239 16.45 7.61 9.71
N ILE A 240 15.74 6.50 9.95
CA ILE A 240 14.31 6.37 9.59
C ILE A 240 13.41 7.26 10.46
N LYS A 241 13.71 7.40 11.76
CA LYS A 241 12.85 8.06 12.74
C LYS A 241 13.04 9.59 12.80
N ALA A 242 14.25 10.08 12.58
CA ALA A 242 14.56 11.52 12.58
C ALA A 242 13.69 12.29 11.56
N GLU A 243 13.31 11.65 10.46
CA GLU A 243 12.56 12.33 9.41
C GLU A 243 11.04 12.10 9.45
N SER A 244 10.57 10.98 10.03
CA SER A 244 9.14 10.79 10.29
C SER A 244 8.58 11.85 11.26
N GLY A 245 9.42 12.39 12.15
CA GLY A 245 9.08 13.54 13.00
C GLY A 245 9.16 14.91 12.31
N ARG A 246 9.84 15.01 11.17
CA ARG A 246 9.99 16.27 10.42
C ARG A 246 8.80 16.54 9.50
N ILE A 247 8.24 15.50 8.90
CA ILE A 247 7.00 15.56 8.10
C ILE A 247 5.82 16.04 8.96
N PHE A 248 5.73 15.61 10.23
CA PHE A 248 4.66 16.04 11.14
C PHE A 248 4.78 17.53 11.54
N LYS A 249 5.98 18.11 11.51
CA LYS A 249 6.21 19.54 11.78
C LYS A 249 5.97 20.42 10.54
N ALA A 250 6.33 19.96 9.35
CA ALA A 250 6.09 20.71 8.13
C ALA A 250 4.59 20.92 7.86
N ASP A 251 3.75 19.91 8.11
CA ASP A 251 2.28 19.99 7.96
C ASP A 251 1.57 20.81 9.06
N THR A 252 2.30 21.30 10.07
CA THR A 252 1.73 22.14 11.15
C THR A 252 2.25 23.59 11.14
N GLU A 253 3.17 23.95 10.24
CA GLU A 253 3.74 25.30 10.15
C GLU A 253 3.31 26.07 8.87
N GLU A 254 2.40 25.53 8.06
CA GLU A 254 1.66 26.33 7.06
C GLU A 254 0.32 26.81 7.66
N GLU A 255 0.38 27.86 8.48
CA GLU A 255 -0.74 28.78 8.79
C GLU A 255 -0.66 30.04 7.93
#